data_AF-A0AAD6RXS2-F1
#
_entry.id   AF-A0AAD6RXS2-F1
#
_cell.length_a   1.000
_cell.length_b   1.000
_cell.length_c   1.000
_cell.angle_alpha   90.00
_cell.angle_beta   90.00
_cell.angle_gamma   90.00
#
_symmetry.space_group_name_H-M   'P 1'
#
loop_
_entity.id
_entity.type
_entity.pdbx_description
1 polymer ?
#
loop_
_entity_poly.entity_id
_entity_poly.type
_entity_poly.pdbx_seq_one_letter_code
_entity_poly.pdbx_strand_id
1 'polypeptide(L)' 'VHACLDIKYGKRVHILPFDGSVRGLRSNIFDVYLKPYFLEGYRPVRTRDTFLVRGSM' A
#
# COMPACT_ATOMS: atom_id res chain seq x y z
N VAL A 1 -7.36 22.59 0.15
CA VAL A 1 -7.99 21.25 0.10
C VAL A 1 -8.96 21.25 -1.06
N HIS A 2 -8.68 20.53 -2.14
CA HIS A 2 -9.57 20.43 -3.30
C HIS A 2 -10.36 19.13 -3.24
N ALA A 3 -11.68 19.21 -3.46
CA ALA A 3 -12.53 18.02 -3.51
C ALA A 3 -12.24 17.26 -4.81
N CYS A 4 -11.66 16.06 -4.70
CA CYS A 4 -11.54 15.11 -5.80
C CYS A 4 -12.73 14.15 -5.76
N LEU A 5 -13.81 14.50 -6.45
CA LEU A 5 -15.04 13.69 -6.48
C LEU A 5 -14.97 12.52 -7.48
N ASP A 6 -13.97 12.46 -8.36
CA ASP A 6 -13.82 11.42 -9.40
C ASP A 6 -12.89 10.26 -8.95
N ILE A 7 -12.95 9.89 -7.66
CA ILE A 7 -12.15 8.77 -7.13
C ILE A 7 -12.88 7.46 -7.42
N LYS A 8 -12.34 6.70 -8.38
CA LYS A 8 -12.88 5.41 -8.80
C LYS A 8 -12.27 4.26 -7.99
N TYR A 9 -13.03 3.18 -7.84
CA TYR A 9 -12.50 1.95 -7.25
C TYR A 9 -11.44 1.31 -8.15
N GLY A 10 -10.28 1.04 -7.58
CA GLY A 10 -9.21 0.32 -8.26
C GLY A 10 -9.54 -1.17 -8.40
N LYS A 11 -9.27 -1.76 -9.56
CA LYS A 11 -9.41 -3.21 -9.77
C LYS A 11 -8.16 -3.98 -9.31
N ARG A 12 -6.97 -3.45 -9.62
CA ARG A 12 -5.67 -4.02 -9.30
C ARG A 12 -4.66 -2.89 -9.14
N VAL A 13 -3.69 -3.06 -8.25
CA VAL A 13 -2.57 -2.13 -8.03
C VAL A 13 -1.26 -2.90 -8.07
N HIS A 14 -0.24 -2.30 -8.68
CA HIS A 14 1.11 -2.85 -8.70
C HIS A 14 1.98 -2.07 -7.72
N ILE A 15 2.58 -2.78 -6.76
CA ILE A 15 3.35 -2.20 -5.66
C ILE A 15 4.73 -2.85 -5.69
N LEU A 16 5.76 -2.00 -5.72
CA LEU A 16 7.15 -2.43 -5.61
C LEU A 16 7.72 -1.87 -4.32
N PRO A 17 8.36 -2.71 -3.49
CA PRO A 17 9.11 -2.19 -2.36
C PRO A 17 10.37 -1.46 -2.82
N PHE A 18 10.90 -0.61 -1.94
CA PHE A 18 12.22 -0.03 -2.13
C PHE A 18 13.30 -1.02 -1.70
N ASP A 19 14.45 -0.95 -2.37
CA ASP A 19 15.59 -1.85 -2.12
C ASP A 19 16.04 -1.86 -0.64
N GLY A 20 15.93 -0.71 0.04
CA GLY A 20 16.26 -0.57 1.46
C GLY A 20 15.18 -1.02 2.45
N SER A 21 13.92 -1.20 2.02
CA SER A 21 12.77 -1.35 2.95
C SER A 21 12.41 -2.79 3.33
N VAL A 22 13.00 -3.79 2.67
CA VAL A 22 12.62 -5.22 2.84
C VAL A 22 13.80 -6.07 3.34
N ARG A 23 14.87 -5.43 3.82
CA ARG A 23 16.06 -6.13 4.28
C ARG A 23 15.72 -7.00 5.50
N GLY A 24 15.74 -8.32 5.31
CA GLY A 24 15.49 -9.31 6.38
C GLY A 24 14.09 -9.93 6.39
N LEU A 25 13.19 -9.56 5.46
CA LEU A 25 11.88 -10.21 5.37
C LEU A 25 11.99 -11.55 4.63
N ARG A 26 11.70 -12.67 5.31
CA ARG A 26 11.60 -14.00 4.69
C ARG A 26 10.18 -14.36 4.24
N SER A 27 9.18 -13.62 4.73
CA SER A 27 7.77 -13.85 4.46
C SER A 27 7.24 -12.98 3.31
N ASN A 28 6.02 -13.29 2.86
CA ASN A 28 5.34 -12.52 1.83
C ASN A 28 4.99 -11.11 2.33
N ILE A 29 5.50 -10.07 1.66
CA ILE A 29 5.24 -8.65 1.96
C ILE A 29 3.73 -8.36 1.92
N PHE A 30 3.00 -9.06 1.04
CA PHE A 30 1.57 -8.87 0.87
C PHE A 30 0.80 -9.18 2.16
N ASP A 31 1.03 -10.34 2.75
CA ASP A 31 0.26 -10.80 3.92
C ASP A 31 0.59 -10.01 5.19
N VAL A 32 1.86 -9.63 5.35
CA VAL A 32 2.35 -8.94 6.55
C VAL A 32 2.05 -7.45 6.54
N TYR A 33 2.22 -6.77 5.38
CA TYR A 33 2.12 -5.31 5.31
C TYR A 33 0.90 -4.87 4.51
N LEU A 34 0.69 -5.37 3.29
CA LEU A 34 -0.31 -4.82 2.39
C LEU A 34 -1.74 -5.19 2.79
N LYS A 35 -1.97 -6.44 3.18
CA LYS A 35 -3.28 -6.95 3.57
C LYS A 35 -3.86 -6.16 4.75
N PRO A 36 -3.23 -6.06 5.93
CA PRO A 36 -3.78 -5.26 7.02
C PRO A 36 -3.90 -3.77 6.68
N TYR A 37 -2.99 -3.23 5.86
CA TYR A 37 -3.02 -1.81 5.48
C TYR A 37 -4.25 -1.41 4.65
N PHE A 38 -4.69 -2.29 3.73
CA PHE A 38 -5.84 -2.04 2.85
C PHE A 38 -7.14 -2.70 3.32
N LEU A 39 -7.09 -3.74 4.14
CA LEU A 39 -8.27 -4.47 4.60
C LEU A 39 -9.22 -3.60 5.44
N GLU A 40 -8.68 -2.67 6.22
CA GLU A 40 -9.47 -1.84 7.15
C GLU A 40 -9.76 -0.42 6.65
N GLY A 41 -9.43 -0.09 5.40
CA GLY A 41 -9.66 1.26 4.89
C GLY A 41 -9.69 1.38 3.38
N TYR A 42 -10.69 2.10 2.88
CA TYR A 42 -10.77 2.59 1.50
C TYR A 42 -9.74 3.71 1.27
N ARG A 43 -8.46 3.37 1.37
CA ARG A 43 -7.36 4.31 1.19
C ARG A 43 -7.20 4.61 -0.30
N PRO A 44 -7.26 5.89 -0.72
CA PRO A 44 -6.98 6.26 -2.10
C PRO A 44 -5.50 6.02 -2.39
N VAL A 45 -5.21 5.45 -3.56
CA VAL A 45 -3.85 5.21 -4.05
C VAL A 45 -3.69 5.89 -5.39
N ARG A 46 -2.52 6.49 -5.63
CA ARG A 46 -2.19 7.15 -6.89
C ARG A 46 -0.98 6.49 -7.53
N THR A 47 -1.01 6.35 -8.85
CA THR A 47 0.14 5.80 -9.61
C THR A 47 1.36 6.69 -9.43
N ARG A 48 2.53 6.07 -9.25
CA ARG A 48 3.83 6.73 -8.96
C ARG A 48 3.90 7.45 -7.60
N ASP A 49 2.94 7.19 -6.73
CA ASP A 49 3.00 7.66 -5.35
C ASP A 49 3.66 6.61 -4.44
N THR A 50 4.14 7.05 -3.29
CA THR A 50 4.82 6.22 -2.30
C THR A 50 4.09 6.31 -0.97
N PHE A 51 3.89 5.17 -0.32
CA PHE A 51 3.25 5.12 1.00
C PHE A 51 4.09 4.30 1.96
N LEU A 52 4.04 4.68 3.23
CA LEU A 52 4.72 3.97 4.31
C LEU A 52 3.74 3.01 4.97
N VAL A 53 4.12 1.73 5.04
CA VAL A 53 3.42 0.74 5.87
C VAL A 53 4.34 0.34 7.00
N ARG A 54 3.84 0.41 8.23
CA ARG A 54 4.52 -0.14 9.40
C ARG A 54 3.84 -1.46 9.73
N GLY A 55 4.61 -2.54 9.72
CA GLY A 55 4.13 -3.83 10.20
C GLY A 55 4.04 -3.75 11.71
N SER A 56 2.89 -4.10 12.27
CA SER A 56 2.82 -4.45 13.68
C SER A 56 3.37 -5.86 13.79
N MET A 57 4.66 -5.97 14.12
CA MET A 57 5.15 -7.16 14.80
C MET A 57 4.87 -7.00 16.28
#